data_AF-A0A820JF15-F1
#
_entry.id   AF-A0A820JF15-F1
#
_cell.length_a   1.000
_cell.length_b   1.000
_cell.length_c   1.000
_cell.angle_alpha   90.00
_cell.angle_beta   90.00
_cell.angle_gamma   90.00
#
_symmetry.space_group_name_H-M   'P 1'
#
loop_
_entity.id
_entity.type
_entity.pdbx_description
1 polymer ?
#
loop_
_entity_poly.entity_id
_entity_poly.type
_entity_poly.pdbx_seq_one_letter_code
_entity_poly.pdbx_strand_id
1 'polypeptide(L)'
;MFVITNSCSTFYRLGETAALLKILLGELHAKTGVEVPFSIENTFIFDNESFRFFALYKHGLNFLMKEKNNYSQSWNKSIEEFSRLIILILQCDLHAVKDMPSLNVVQLLIHKLSRPVAGIVTLIGENIII
;
A
#
# COMPACT_ATOMS: atom_id res chain seq x y z
N MET A 1 -2.69 -2.51 6.76
CA MET A 1 -2.16 -1.20 7.16
C MET A 1 -2.71 -0.14 6.23
N PHE A 2 -3.21 0.97 6.76
CA PHE A 2 -3.81 2.06 5.99
C PHE A 2 -3.01 3.33 6.24
N VAL A 3 -2.60 3.99 5.16
CA VAL A 3 -1.81 5.22 5.22
C VAL A 3 -2.56 6.31 4.48
N ILE A 4 -2.94 7.36 5.20
CA ILE A 4 -3.66 8.50 4.66
C ILE A 4 -2.73 9.72 4.66
N THR A 5 -2.55 10.31 3.48
CA THR A 5 -1.78 11.53 3.27
C THR A 5 -2.71 12.75 3.09
N ASN A 6 -2.14 13.96 3.03
CA ASN A 6 -2.88 15.20 2.79
C ASN A 6 -3.99 15.45 3.83
N SER A 7 -3.68 15.24 5.10
CA SER A 7 -4.66 15.22 6.18
C SER A 7 -4.86 16.56 6.90
N CYS A 8 -4.14 17.62 6.49
CA CYS A 8 -4.28 18.93 7.12
C CYS A 8 -5.70 19.49 6.94
N SER A 9 -6.28 19.33 5.75
CA SER A 9 -7.65 19.77 5.42
C SER A 9 -8.73 18.99 6.19
N THR A 10 -8.44 17.77 6.62
CA THR A 10 -9.34 16.92 7.40
C THR A 10 -9.04 16.94 8.90
N PHE A 11 -8.19 17.86 9.36
CA PHE A 11 -7.74 17.95 10.75
C PHE A 11 -7.19 16.62 11.31
N TYR A 12 -6.50 15.84 10.47
CA TYR A 12 -5.88 14.55 10.82
C TYR A 12 -6.93 13.50 11.21
N ARG A 13 -8.07 13.50 10.53
CA ARG A 13 -9.16 12.54 10.74
C ARG A 13 -9.50 11.89 9.40
N LEU A 14 -9.87 10.61 9.43
CA LEU A 14 -10.37 9.91 8.23
C LEU A 14 -11.73 10.43 7.77
N GLY A 15 -12.57 10.91 8.70
CA GLY A 15 -13.92 11.40 8.39
C GLY A 15 -14.74 10.36 7.62
N GLU A 16 -15.37 10.81 6.54
CA GLU A 16 -16.21 9.98 5.64
C GLU A 16 -15.44 8.82 5.00
N THR A 17 -14.12 8.97 4.79
CA THR A 17 -13.26 7.92 4.24
C THR A 17 -13.29 6.66 5.10
N ALA A 18 -13.40 6.79 6.43
CA ALA A 18 -13.50 5.62 7.31
C ALA A 18 -14.78 4.82 7.08
N ALA A 19 -15.90 5.48 6.80
CA ALA A 19 -17.17 4.80 6.53
C ALA A 19 -17.13 4.06 5.20
N LEU A 20 -16.62 4.72 4.15
CA LEU A 20 -16.44 4.09 2.83
C LEU A 20 -15.47 2.92 2.88
N LEU A 21 -14.37 3.05 3.62
CA LEU A 21 -13.40 1.98 3.79
C LEU A 21 -14.01 0.76 4.51
N LYS A 22 -14.82 0.97 5.55
CA LYS A 22 -15.53 -0.14 6.22
C LYS A 22 -16.46 -0.90 5.28
N ILE A 23 -17.18 -0.19 4.40
CA ILE A 23 -18.04 -0.82 3.38
C ILE A 23 -17.18 -1.67 2.44
N LEU A 24 -16.10 -1.10 1.90
CA LEU A 24 -15.19 -1.80 0.99
C LEU A 24 -14.57 -3.06 1.62
N LEU A 25 -14.17 -2.98 2.89
CA LEU A 25 -13.62 -4.12 3.61
C LEU A 25 -14.67 -5.20 3.88
N GLY A 26 -15.92 -4.81 4.16
CA GLY A 26 -17.03 -5.74 4.29
C GLY A 26 -17.33 -6.47 2.99
N GLU A 27 -17.33 -5.75 1.86
CA GLU A 27 -17.49 -6.35 0.53
C GLU A 27 -16.34 -7.31 0.18
N LEU A 28 -15.10 -6.94 0.51
CA LEU A 28 -13.93 -7.79 0.31
C LEU A 28 -14.05 -9.09 1.13
N HIS A 29 -14.44 -8.97 2.40
CA HIS A 29 -14.66 -10.12 3.27
C HIS A 29 -15.76 -11.03 2.72
N ALA A 30 -16.89 -10.47 2.28
CA ALA A 30 -17.98 -11.24 1.69
C ALA A 30 -17.56 -12.00 0.41
N LYS A 31 -16.66 -11.42 -0.40
CA LYS A 31 -16.19 -12.03 -1.65
C LYS A 31 -15.08 -13.06 -1.47
N THR A 32 -14.19 -12.86 -0.50
CA THR A 32 -12.92 -13.62 -0.40
C THR A 32 -12.78 -14.41 0.89
N GLY A 33 -13.62 -14.14 1.90
CA GLY A 33 -13.45 -14.65 3.27
C GLY A 33 -12.29 -14.02 4.04
N VAL A 34 -11.48 -13.16 3.40
CA VAL A 34 -10.32 -12.53 4.03
C VAL A 34 -10.77 -11.39 4.93
N GLU A 35 -10.39 -11.45 6.20
CA GLU A 35 -10.56 -10.36 7.14
C GLU A 35 -9.33 -9.45 7.11
N VAL A 36 -9.54 -8.17 6.83
CA VAL A 36 -8.50 -7.14 6.90
C VAL A 36 -8.85 -6.25 8.08
N PRO A 37 -8.10 -6.30 9.20
CA PRO A 37 -8.42 -5.50 10.37
C PRO A 37 -8.31 -4.02 10.01
N PHE A 38 -9.25 -3.21 10.51
CA PHE A 38 -9.23 -1.75 10.35
C PHE A 38 -9.45 -1.08 11.69
N SER A 39 -8.37 -0.55 12.26
CA SER A 39 -8.33 0.02 13.60
C SER A 39 -7.36 1.19 13.66
N ILE A 40 -7.30 1.88 14.80
CA ILE A 40 -6.39 3.02 14.98
C ILE A 40 -4.94 2.56 14.93
N GLU A 41 -4.66 1.38 15.49
CA GLU A 41 -3.32 0.80 15.60
C GLU A 41 -2.67 0.57 14.23
N ASN A 42 -3.46 0.30 13.19
CA ASN A 42 -2.98 0.02 11.84
C ASN A 42 -3.36 1.08 10.78
N THR A 43 -3.90 2.21 11.23
CA THR A 43 -4.29 3.36 10.39
C THR A 43 -3.45 4.56 10.75
N PHE A 44 -2.68 5.08 9.80
CA PHE A 44 -1.71 6.16 9.98
C PHE A 44 -2.11 7.39 9.18
N ILE A 45 -2.15 8.56 9.81
CA ILE A 45 -2.64 9.79 9.19
C ILE A 45 -1.58 10.89 9.33
N PHE A 46 -0.97 11.29 8.22
CA PHE A 46 0.02 12.37 8.23
C PHE A 46 -0.13 13.28 7.03
N ASP A 47 0.44 14.48 7.14
CA ASP A 47 0.38 15.49 6.09
C ASP A 47 1.71 15.52 5.32
N ASN A 48 1.61 15.27 4.01
CA ASN A 48 2.76 15.23 3.11
C ASN A 48 3.35 16.62 2.86
N GLU A 49 2.58 17.70 3.06
CA GLU A 49 3.05 19.07 2.87
C GLU A 49 4.16 19.43 3.87
N SER A 50 4.06 18.99 5.13
CA SER A 50 5.10 19.22 6.12
C SER A 50 6.42 18.51 5.82
N PHE A 51 6.36 17.31 5.24
CA PHE A 51 7.58 16.62 4.77
C PHE A 51 8.23 17.36 3.60
N ARG A 52 7.41 17.87 2.67
CA ARG A 52 7.90 18.66 1.53
C ARG A 52 8.56 19.95 2.00
N PHE A 53 7.92 20.67 2.92
CA PHE A 53 8.48 21.87 3.54
C PHE A 53 9.84 21.56 4.19
N PHE A 54 9.93 20.49 4.98
CA PHE A 54 11.18 20.10 5.63
C PHE A 54 12.29 19.77 4.63
N ALA A 55 11.97 19.07 3.53
CA ALA A 55 12.94 18.76 2.48
C ALA A 55 13.49 20.02 1.81
N LEU A 56 12.63 21.00 1.50
CA LEU A 56 13.02 22.30 0.93
C LEU A 56 13.86 23.12 1.91
N TYR A 57 13.45 23.15 3.19
CA TYR A 57 14.21 23.80 4.26
C TYR A 57 15.62 23.22 4.40
N LYS A 58 15.76 21.89 4.34
CA LYS A 58 17.06 21.21 4.39
C LYS A 58 17.96 21.51 3.19
N HIS A 59 17.39 21.85 2.04
CA HIS A 59 18.13 22.27 0.84
C HIS A 59 18.53 23.76 0.86
N GLY A 60 18.35 24.46 1.98
CA GLY A 60 18.82 25.85 2.13
C GLY A 60 17.87 26.90 1.54
N LEU A 61 16.62 26.53 1.22
CA LEU A 61 15.58 27.46 0.76
C LEU A 61 14.98 28.24 1.94
N ASN A 62 15.82 29.06 2.58
CA ASN A 62 15.56 29.76 3.83
C ASN A 62 14.47 30.85 3.72
N PHE A 63 14.06 31.26 2.51
CA PHE A 63 12.97 32.23 2.32
C PHE A 63 11.62 31.71 2.85
N LEU A 64 11.49 30.39 3.01
CA LEU A 64 10.34 29.72 3.61
C LEU A 64 10.31 29.81 5.15
N MET A 65 11.29 30.46 5.81
CA MET A 65 11.30 30.59 7.28
C MET A 65 10.04 31.27 7.83
N LYS A 66 9.45 32.20 7.07
CA LYS A 66 8.19 32.85 7.45
C LYS A 66 7.03 31.86 7.57
N GLU A 67 7.08 30.76 6.82
CA GLU A 67 6.05 29.72 6.79
C GLU A 67 6.35 28.55 7.72
N LYS A 68 7.55 28.51 8.34
CA LYS A 68 7.96 27.44 9.26
C LYS A 68 6.94 27.19 10.36
N ASN A 69 6.37 28.26 10.92
CA ASN A 69 5.39 28.13 11.98
C ASN A 69 4.09 27.45 11.48
N ASN A 70 3.69 27.71 10.24
CA ASN A 70 2.49 27.14 9.62
C ASN A 70 2.62 25.62 9.45
N TYR A 71 3.83 25.13 9.14
CA TYR A 71 4.09 23.71 8.95
C TYR A 71 4.53 22.98 10.22
N SER A 72 4.91 23.68 11.29
CA SER A 72 5.45 23.06 12.51
C SER A 72 4.43 22.17 13.22
N GLN A 73 3.17 22.60 13.29
CA GLN A 73 2.12 21.79 13.94
C GLN A 73 1.83 20.53 13.15
N SER A 74 1.72 20.68 11.83
CA SER A 74 1.50 19.57 10.90
C SER A 74 2.68 18.58 10.90
N TRP A 75 3.91 19.11 10.99
CA TRP A 75 5.13 18.31 11.10
C TRP A 75 5.14 17.43 12.35
N ASN A 76 4.84 18.01 13.51
CA ASN A 76 4.87 17.27 14.78
C ASN A 76 3.90 16.07 14.75
N LYS A 77 2.65 16.29 14.30
CA LYS A 77 1.66 15.21 14.13
C LYS A 77 2.11 14.17 13.12
N SER A 78 2.65 14.63 12.00
CA SER A 78 3.08 13.75 10.91
C SER A 78 4.25 12.86 11.30
N ILE A 79 5.21 13.38 12.08
CA ILE A 79 6.34 12.60 12.58
C ILE A 79 5.94 11.61 13.67
N GLU A 80 4.98 11.97 14.53
CA GLU A 80 4.42 11.04 15.52
C GLU A 80 3.79 9.82 14.82
N GLU A 81 2.92 10.08 13.84
CA GLU A 81 2.23 9.04 13.09
C GLU A 81 3.19 8.23 12.20
N PHE A 82 4.18 8.89 11.58
CA PHE A 82 5.23 8.21 10.83
C PHE A 82 6.11 7.33 11.73
N SER A 83 6.43 7.79 12.95
CA SER A 83 7.20 6.98 13.91
C SER A 83 6.42 5.74 14.32
N ARG A 84 5.11 5.88 14.59
CA ARG A 84 4.22 4.76 14.88
C ARG A 84 4.15 3.77 13.71
N LEU A 85 4.11 4.28 12.48
CA LEU A 85 4.14 3.47 11.25
C LEU A 85 5.44 2.65 11.16
N ILE A 86 6.59 3.29 11.36
CA ILE A 86 7.89 2.62 11.30
C ILE A 86 8.00 1.55 12.40
N ILE A 87 7.54 1.83 13.61
CA ILE A 87 7.51 0.84 14.71
C ILE A 87 6.68 -0.37 14.31
N LEU A 88 5.49 -0.17 13.74
CA LEU A 88 4.65 -1.29 13.27
C LEU A 88 5.37 -2.11 12.18
N ILE A 89 5.97 -1.44 11.19
CA ILE A 89 6.71 -2.13 10.11
C ILE A 89 7.86 -2.97 10.66
N LEU A 90 8.60 -2.46 11.65
CA LEU A 90 9.70 -3.19 12.29
C LEU A 90 9.24 -4.38 13.13
N GLN A 91 7.99 -4.37 13.60
CA GLN A 91 7.37 -5.47 14.34
C GLN A 91 6.74 -6.53 13.42
N CYS A 92 6.43 -6.17 12.17
CA CYS A 92 5.93 -7.15 11.20
C CYS A 92 7.05 -8.13 10.84
N ASP A 93 6.71 -9.42 10.81
CA ASP A 93 7.62 -10.42 10.28
C ASP A 93 7.98 -10.06 8.83
N LEU A 94 9.28 -10.05 8.54
CA LEU A 94 9.75 -9.97 7.16
C LEU A 94 9.22 -11.21 6.44
N HIS A 95 8.11 -11.06 5.71
CA HIS A 95 7.63 -12.11 4.84
C HIS A 95 8.78 -12.49 3.91
N ALA A 96 9.15 -13.77 3.87
CA ALA A 96 10.23 -14.26 3.02
C ALA A 96 9.86 -14.00 1.54
N VAL A 97 10.23 -12.82 1.02
CA VAL A 97 10.01 -12.41 -0.38
C VAL A 97 10.61 -13.44 -1.35
N LYS A 98 11.59 -14.22 -0.86
CA LYS A 98 12.23 -15.33 -1.57
C LYS A 98 11.25 -16.42 -2.03
N ASP A 99 10.15 -16.61 -1.32
CA ASP A 99 9.17 -17.68 -1.57
C ASP A 99 7.88 -17.18 -2.23
N MET A 100 7.78 -15.88 -2.55
CA MET A 100 6.68 -15.33 -3.34
C MET A 100 7.11 -15.35 -4.82
N PRO A 101 6.77 -16.40 -5.62
CA PRO A 101 6.87 -16.25 -7.06
C PRO A 101 5.99 -15.08 -7.43
N SER A 102 6.57 -14.05 -8.06
CA SER A 102 5.80 -12.87 -8.43
C SER A 102 4.61 -13.32 -9.26
N LEU A 103 3.41 -12.84 -8.93
CA LEU A 103 2.17 -13.19 -9.63
C LEU A 103 2.33 -13.04 -11.15
N ASN A 104 3.12 -12.04 -11.58
CA ASN A 104 3.48 -11.81 -12.97
C ASN A 104 4.31 -12.96 -13.57
N VAL A 105 5.25 -13.55 -12.83
CA VAL A 105 6.02 -14.74 -13.27
C VAL A 105 5.09 -15.95 -13.41
N VAL A 106 4.17 -16.16 -12.47
CA VAL A 106 3.18 -17.24 -12.55
C VAL A 106 2.25 -17.05 -13.76
N GLN A 107 1.73 -15.84 -13.96
CA GLN A 107 0.88 -15.51 -15.12
C GLN A 107 1.65 -15.68 -16.45
N LEU A 108 2.90 -15.22 -16.51
CA LEU A 108 3.76 -15.41 -17.67
C LEU A 108 4.01 -16.90 -17.94
N LEU A 109 4.21 -17.71 -16.91
CA LEU A 109 4.43 -19.14 -17.03
C LEU A 109 3.19 -19.85 -17.56
N ILE A 110 2.01 -19.56 -17.00
CA ILE A 110 0.72 -20.10 -17.47
C ILE A 110 0.51 -19.77 -18.95
N HIS A 111 0.77 -18.52 -19.34
CA HIS A 111 0.64 -18.10 -20.74
C HIS A 111 1.66 -18.79 -21.65
N LYS A 112 2.90 -19.00 -21.19
CA LYS A 112 3.92 -19.70 -21.98
C LYS A 112 3.64 -21.20 -22.11
N LEU A 113 2.97 -21.79 -21.13
CA LEU A 113 2.63 -23.22 -21.11
C LEU A 113 1.37 -23.56 -21.93
N SER A 114 0.45 -22.62 -22.14
CA SER A 114 -0.79 -22.89 -22.89
C SER A 114 -0.55 -23.35 -24.33
N ARG A 115 0.42 -22.73 -25.03
CA ARG A 115 0.79 -23.08 -26.40
C ARG A 115 1.41 -24.48 -26.55
N PRO A 116 2.46 -24.86 -25.80
CA PRO A 116 3.03 -26.19 -25.89
C PRO A 116 2.06 -27.28 -25.43
N VAL A 117 1.22 -27.02 -24.42
CA VAL A 117 0.18 -27.98 -23.98
C VAL A 117 -0.84 -28.23 -25.11
N ALA A 118 -1.31 -27.18 -25.79
CA ALA A 118 -2.18 -27.33 -26.95
C ALA A 118 -1.52 -28.15 -28.07
N GLY A 119 -0.23 -27.89 -28.34
CA GLY A 119 0.54 -28.65 -29.34
C GLY A 119 0.76 -30.12 -28.96
N ILE A 120 0.92 -30.44 -27.68
CA ILE A 120 1.02 -31.83 -27.21
C ILE A 120 -0.33 -32.54 -27.39
N VAL A 121 -1.45 -31.87 -27.09
CA VAL A 121 -2.79 -32.45 -27.28
C VAL A 121 -3.05 -32.76 -28.75
N THR A 122 -2.67 -31.88 -29.67
CA THR A 122 -2.81 -32.13 -31.12
C THR A 122 -1.93 -33.30 -31.58
N LEU A 123 -0.66 -33.34 -31.16
CA LEU A 123 0.26 -34.43 -31.50
C LEU A 123 -0.17 -35.79 -30.94
N ILE A 124 -0.75 -35.82 -29.74
CA ILE A 124 -1.33 -37.05 -29.18
C ILE A 124 -2.53 -37.50 -30.01
N GLY A 125 -3.42 -36.59 -30.38
CA GLY A 125 -4.57 -36.90 -31.24
C GLY A 125 -4.15 -37.44 -32.60
N GLU A 126 -3.14 -36.83 -33.21
CA GLU A 126 -2.61 -37.24 -34.52
C GLU A 126 -1.92 -38.62 -34.47
N ASN A 127 -1.24 -38.96 -33.37
CA ASN A 127 -0.56 -40.25 -33.21
C ASN A 127 -1.46 -41.39 -32.73
N ILE A 128 -2.62 -41.10 -32.11
CA ILE A 128 -3.58 -42.12 -31.67
C ILE A 128 -4.59 -42.48 -32.78
N ILE A 129 -4.73 -41.64 -33.81
CA ILE A 129 -5.63 -41.88 -34.96
C ILE A 129 -4.93 -42.68 -36.09
N ILE A 130 -3.66 -43.07 -35.92
CA ILE A 130 -2.92 -44.01 -36.79
C ILE A 130 -2.89 -45.39 -36.13
#